data_AF-A0A836S9S8-F1
#
_entry.id   AF-A0A836S9S8-F1
#
_cell.length_a   1.000
_cell.length_b   1.000
_cell.length_c   1.000
_cell.angle_alpha   90.00
_cell.angle_beta   90.00
_cell.angle_gamma   90.00
#
_symmetry.space_group_name_H-M   'P 1'
#
loop_
_entity.id
_entity.type
_entity.pdbx_description
1 polymer ?
#
loop_
_entity_poly.entity_id
_entity_poly.type
_entity_poly.pdbx_seq_one_letter_code
_entity_poly.pdbx_strand_id
1 'polypeptide(L)'
;MSQLKHKKALMGAALLATAPALKASGGGSTEGSKSQRGINHLTLEEAPLENITICVPGKSATGMTGDFRFLPDKIAVVIDPFEKNFVKMTFVVSHMTASNKKRKLILAYSTQKSPSPQIPTPKSINKLELDLSAAEIVGIYNVSDFGMEAQDKTRIGAGNPAPRVKWEFDINLDNSTVPVMMNSGQDTIYVQAALLPSDEFESGKYDNMILSEVDTIQFVPNECPDTMDGERVTEFNLDEQGVNKSGDESDGGSGTTNGDGK
;
A
#
# COMPACT_ATOMS: atom_id res chain seq x y z
N MET A 1 23.48 12.43 -18.85
CA MET A 1 22.02 12.66 -18.96
C MET A 1 21.41 11.94 -20.18
N SER A 2 21.28 10.61 -20.18
CA SER A 2 20.64 9.88 -21.31
C SER A 2 19.85 8.61 -20.91
N GLN A 3 19.95 8.13 -19.67
CA GLN A 3 19.34 6.87 -19.23
C GLN A 3 17.88 6.99 -18.73
N LEU A 4 17.36 8.18 -18.42
CA LEU A 4 16.01 8.34 -17.85
C LEU A 4 14.86 8.26 -18.88
N LYS A 5 15.10 8.59 -20.14
CA LYS A 5 14.04 8.62 -21.17
C LYS A 5 13.59 7.23 -21.64
N HIS A 6 14.39 6.20 -21.39
CA HIS A 6 14.11 4.84 -21.86
C HIS A 6 13.15 4.06 -20.94
N LYS A 7 12.97 4.49 -19.68
CA LYS A 7 12.06 3.83 -18.73
C LYS A 7 10.58 4.09 -19.05
N LYS A 8 10.21 5.31 -19.47
CA LYS A 8 8.84 5.66 -19.88
C LYS A 8 8.38 4.92 -21.14
N ALA A 9 9.30 4.63 -22.06
CA ALA A 9 8.98 3.96 -23.32
C ALA A 9 8.76 2.45 -23.16
N LEU A 10 9.41 1.81 -22.17
CA LEU A 10 9.35 0.35 -22.03
C LEU A 10 7.97 -0.15 -21.55
N MET A 11 7.31 0.59 -20.66
CA MET A 11 5.96 0.26 -20.19
C MET A 11 4.91 0.50 -21.27
N GLY A 12 4.95 1.65 -21.95
CA GLY A 12 4.02 1.95 -23.03
C GLY A 12 4.16 1.01 -24.23
N ALA A 13 5.38 0.60 -24.59
CA ALA A 13 5.61 -0.27 -25.73
C ALA A 13 5.35 -1.76 -25.43
N ALA A 14 5.62 -2.24 -24.21
CA ALA A 14 5.31 -3.62 -23.84
C ALA A 14 3.79 -3.85 -23.70
N LEU A 15 3.03 -2.84 -23.24
CA LEU A 15 1.58 -2.94 -23.03
C LEU A 15 0.76 -2.75 -24.31
N LEU A 16 1.27 -2.04 -25.33
CA LEU A 16 0.55 -1.77 -26.58
C LEU A 16 0.82 -2.78 -27.71
N ALA A 17 1.83 -3.66 -27.58
CA ALA A 17 2.28 -4.51 -28.69
C ALA A 17 1.57 -5.88 -28.79
N THR A 18 0.72 -6.28 -27.83
CA THR A 18 0.06 -7.59 -27.87
C THR A 18 -1.39 -7.52 -27.40
N ALA A 19 -2.28 -7.05 -28.28
CA ALA A 19 -3.70 -7.33 -28.18
C ALA A 19 -4.09 -8.41 -29.21
N PRO A 20 -3.96 -9.72 -28.90
CA PRO A 20 -4.75 -10.71 -29.61
C PRO A 20 -6.14 -10.76 -28.98
N ALA A 21 -7.15 -10.44 -29.79
CA ALA A 21 -8.52 -10.82 -29.51
C ALA A 21 -8.61 -12.35 -29.50
N LEU A 22 -8.68 -12.99 -28.33
CA LEU A 22 -8.89 -14.42 -28.21
C LEU A 22 -10.12 -14.73 -27.35
N LYS A 23 -11.08 -15.38 -28.01
CA LYS A 23 -12.27 -15.99 -27.43
C LYS A 23 -11.86 -16.99 -26.36
N ALA A 24 -12.45 -16.87 -25.18
CA ALA A 24 -12.29 -17.83 -24.09
C ALA A 24 -12.88 -19.19 -24.49
N SER A 25 -12.03 -20.22 -24.63
CA SER A 25 -12.43 -21.62 -24.49
C SER A 25 -11.97 -22.10 -23.11
N GLY A 26 -12.92 -22.54 -22.29
CA GLY A 26 -12.66 -23.01 -20.94
C GLY A 26 -11.73 -24.22 -20.90
N GLY A 27 -10.81 -24.19 -19.94
CA GLY A 27 -9.98 -25.31 -19.52
C GLY A 27 -9.75 -25.19 -18.02
N GLY A 28 -10.37 -26.09 -17.26
CA GLY A 28 -10.30 -26.10 -15.80
C GLY A 28 -8.90 -26.39 -15.30
N SER A 29 -8.40 -25.50 -14.44
CA SER A 29 -7.31 -25.77 -13.51
C SER A 29 -7.81 -25.30 -12.15
N THR A 30 -7.87 -26.22 -11.21
CA THR A 30 -8.33 -26.01 -9.83
C THR A 30 -7.36 -25.10 -9.06
N GLU A 31 -7.35 -23.81 -9.38
CA GLU A 31 -6.62 -22.77 -8.65
C GLU A 31 -7.63 -21.68 -8.26
N GLY A 32 -7.93 -21.62 -6.96
CA GLY A 32 -8.70 -20.54 -6.33
C GLY A 32 -10.22 -20.68 -6.37
N SER A 33 -10.78 -21.67 -5.67
CA SER A 33 -12.21 -21.65 -5.29
C SER A 33 -12.37 -20.93 -3.94
N LYS A 34 -13.19 -19.88 -3.92
CA LYS A 34 -13.39 -18.90 -2.81
C LYS A 34 -12.19 -17.99 -2.55
N SER A 35 -12.42 -16.86 -1.86
CA SER A 35 -11.36 -15.90 -1.51
C SER A 35 -10.27 -16.59 -0.69
N GLN A 36 -9.06 -16.66 -1.25
CA GLN A 36 -7.89 -17.33 -0.68
C GLN A 36 -6.73 -16.34 -0.61
N ARG A 37 -6.59 -15.71 0.57
CA ARG A 37 -5.46 -14.84 0.91
C ARG A 37 -4.12 -15.46 0.49
N GLY A 38 -3.36 -14.71 -0.30
CA GLY A 38 -2.06 -15.05 -0.87
C GLY A 38 -2.07 -15.77 -2.21
N ILE A 39 -3.17 -16.43 -2.56
CA ILE A 39 -3.29 -17.21 -3.80
C ILE A 39 -3.98 -16.35 -4.87
N ASN A 40 -5.07 -15.69 -4.51
CA ASN A 40 -5.83 -14.79 -5.39
C ASN A 40 -6.07 -13.40 -4.79
N HIS A 41 -5.42 -13.09 -3.66
CA HIS A 41 -5.60 -11.84 -2.93
C HIS A 41 -4.34 -11.45 -2.17
N LEU A 42 -3.88 -10.21 -2.30
CA LEU A 42 -2.88 -9.60 -1.41
C LEU A 42 -3.59 -8.62 -0.48
N THR A 43 -2.95 -8.25 0.63
CA THR A 43 -3.34 -7.02 1.34
C THR A 43 -2.19 -6.03 1.29
N LEU A 44 -2.50 -4.76 1.16
CA LEU A 44 -1.60 -3.64 1.27
C LEU A 44 -1.98 -2.89 2.54
N GLU A 45 -0.98 -2.62 3.38
CA GLU A 45 -1.19 -1.96 4.66
C GLU A 45 -0.13 -0.85 4.74
N GLU A 46 -0.52 0.39 5.00
CA GLU A 46 0.45 1.44 5.32
C GLU A 46 0.77 1.46 6.81
N ALA A 47 2.03 1.71 7.11
CA ALA A 47 2.51 2.00 8.44
C ALA A 47 3.33 3.28 8.40
N PRO A 48 2.93 4.31 9.17
CA PRO A 48 3.78 5.50 9.31
C PRO A 48 5.01 5.17 10.14
N LEU A 49 6.15 5.75 9.77
CA LEU A 49 7.39 5.58 10.51
C LEU A 49 7.78 6.83 11.29
N GLU A 50 8.13 7.92 10.60
CA GLU A 50 8.82 9.05 11.21
C GLU A 50 8.41 10.36 10.55
N ASN A 51 8.28 11.42 11.37
CA ASN A 51 8.06 12.81 10.93
C ASN A 51 6.87 12.97 9.99
N ILE A 52 5.77 12.28 10.31
CA ILE A 52 4.56 12.27 9.50
C ILE A 52 3.35 12.51 10.38
N THR A 53 2.51 13.45 9.95
CA THR A 53 1.15 13.57 10.47
C THR A 53 0.20 12.88 9.52
N ILE A 54 -0.53 11.89 10.03
CA ILE A 54 -1.54 11.14 9.28
C ILE A 54 -2.92 11.47 9.82
N CYS A 55 -3.84 11.69 8.90
CA CYS A 55 -5.23 11.98 9.11
C CYS A 55 -6.05 10.78 8.61
N VAL A 56 -6.93 10.23 9.45
CA VAL A 56 -7.84 9.16 9.04
C VAL A 56 -9.30 9.53 9.35
N PRO A 57 -10.29 9.01 8.61
CA PRO A 57 -11.70 9.18 8.98
C PRO A 57 -11.98 8.61 10.39
N GLY A 58 -12.65 9.38 11.24
CA GLY A 58 -12.70 9.13 12.69
C GLY A 58 -13.35 7.82 13.12
N LYS A 59 -14.30 7.25 12.36
CA LYS A 59 -14.83 5.91 12.69
C LYS A 59 -13.85 4.79 12.35
N SER A 60 -12.92 5.02 11.43
CA SER A 60 -11.86 4.09 11.03
C SER A 60 -10.69 4.05 12.02
N ALA A 61 -10.59 5.01 12.94
CA ALA A 61 -9.55 5.04 13.98
C ALA A 61 -9.72 3.96 15.08
N THR A 62 -10.87 3.27 15.11
CA THR A 62 -11.22 2.28 16.14
C THR A 62 -10.35 1.01 16.14
N GLY A 63 -9.57 0.77 15.08
CA GLY A 63 -8.61 -0.35 14.99
C GLY A 63 -7.16 -0.01 15.37
N MET A 64 -6.88 1.23 15.79
CA MET A 64 -5.51 1.75 15.94
C MET A 64 -4.99 1.76 17.39
N THR A 65 -5.71 1.14 18.32
CA THR A 65 -5.33 1.03 19.73
C THR A 65 -4.42 -0.19 19.97
N GLY A 66 -3.15 -0.08 19.58
CA GLY A 66 -2.12 -1.10 19.82
C GLY A 66 -0.79 -0.78 19.13
N ASP A 67 0.23 -1.63 19.39
CA ASP A 67 1.59 -1.50 18.82
C ASP A 67 1.66 -1.74 17.30
N PHE A 68 0.58 -2.23 16.69
CA PHE A 68 0.42 -2.37 15.23
C PHE A 68 -0.81 -1.60 14.77
N ARG A 69 -0.59 -0.49 14.06
CA ARG A 69 -1.64 0.39 13.55
C ARG A 69 -1.82 0.12 12.05
N PHE A 70 -2.79 -0.72 11.70
CA PHE A 70 -3.22 -0.79 10.30
C PHE A 70 -4.02 0.48 9.99
N LEU A 71 -3.54 1.25 9.01
CA LEU A 71 -4.28 2.39 8.50
C LEU A 71 -5.47 1.90 7.66
N PRO A 72 -6.58 2.65 7.58
CA PRO A 72 -7.60 2.38 6.59
C PRO A 72 -7.09 2.64 5.16
N ASP A 73 -7.71 2.02 4.16
CA ASP A 73 -7.42 2.17 2.72
C ASP A 73 -7.50 3.62 2.18
N LYS A 74 -7.90 4.58 3.03
CA LYS A 74 -7.86 6.01 2.71
C LYS A 74 -7.28 6.81 3.86
N ILE A 75 -6.19 7.50 3.57
CA ILE A 75 -5.49 8.38 4.51
C ILE A 75 -5.24 9.74 3.86
N ALA A 76 -5.11 10.77 4.69
CA ALA A 76 -4.44 12.00 4.30
C ALA A 76 -3.11 12.14 5.04
N VAL A 77 -2.10 12.62 4.33
CA VAL A 77 -0.75 12.84 4.83
C VAL A 77 -0.49 14.33 4.78
N VAL A 78 -0.19 14.90 5.94
CA VAL A 78 0.17 16.30 6.04
C VAL A 78 1.59 16.50 5.56
N ILE A 79 1.76 17.44 4.63
CA ILE A 79 3.05 17.83 4.08
C ILE A 79 3.22 19.33 4.35
N ASP A 80 4.26 19.69 5.08
CA ASP A 80 4.70 21.09 5.14
C ASP A 80 5.54 21.39 3.88
N PRO A 81 5.10 22.29 2.99
CA PRO A 81 5.79 22.59 1.75
C PRO A 81 7.08 23.42 1.95
N PHE A 82 7.31 23.96 3.15
CA PHE A 82 8.49 24.75 3.50
C PHE A 82 9.52 23.94 4.28
N GLU A 83 9.13 22.82 4.89
CA GLU A 83 10.06 21.91 5.55
C GLU A 83 10.71 20.92 4.56
N LYS A 84 12.01 20.69 4.77
CA LYS A 84 12.82 19.76 3.96
C LYS A 84 12.92 18.36 4.58
N ASN A 85 12.11 18.07 5.59
CA ASN A 85 12.13 16.79 6.29
C ASN A 85 11.60 15.68 5.38
N PHE A 86 12.36 14.59 5.20
CA PHE A 86 11.87 13.47 4.39
C PHE A 86 10.74 12.77 5.12
N VAL A 87 9.56 12.72 4.50
CA VAL A 87 8.42 11.98 5.02
C VAL A 87 8.55 10.53 4.58
N LYS A 88 8.60 9.61 5.54
CA LYS A 88 8.82 8.18 5.29
C LYS A 88 7.56 7.38 5.61
N MET A 89 7.17 6.52 4.67
CA MET A 89 6.02 5.63 4.82
C MET A 89 6.43 4.21 4.47
N THR A 90 6.04 3.26 5.31
CA THR A 90 6.22 1.83 5.03
C THR A 90 4.93 1.28 4.44
N PHE A 91 5.09 0.51 3.38
CA PHE A 91 4.02 -0.30 2.82
C PHE A 91 4.30 -1.75 3.14
N VAL A 92 3.30 -2.43 3.69
CA VAL A 92 3.37 -3.83 4.10
C VAL A 92 2.46 -4.63 3.17
N VAL A 93 3.07 -5.41 2.29
CA VAL A 93 2.33 -6.37 1.47
C VAL A 93 2.25 -7.69 2.22
N SER A 94 1.03 -8.02 2.60
CA SER A 94 0.72 -9.13 3.48
C SER A 94 0.09 -10.30 2.72
N HIS A 95 0.04 -11.44 3.41
CA HIS A 95 -0.61 -12.67 2.96
C HIS A 95 0.00 -13.41 1.78
N MET A 96 1.15 -13.03 1.22
CA MET A 96 1.76 -13.77 0.11
C MET A 96 2.04 -15.23 0.48
N THR A 97 1.41 -16.19 -0.20
CA THR A 97 1.66 -17.61 0.08
C THR A 97 3.03 -18.04 -0.45
N ALA A 98 3.61 -19.04 0.20
CA ALA A 98 4.77 -19.76 -0.32
C ALA A 98 4.57 -20.25 -1.75
N SER A 99 5.65 -20.20 -2.52
CA SER A 99 5.69 -20.72 -3.88
C SER A 99 7.10 -21.21 -4.19
N ASN A 100 7.19 -22.25 -4.99
CA ASN A 100 8.42 -22.73 -5.60
C ASN A 100 8.82 -21.92 -6.86
N LYS A 101 8.05 -20.88 -7.21
CA LYS A 101 8.36 -19.98 -8.32
C LYS A 101 8.94 -18.67 -7.77
N LYS A 102 9.95 -18.15 -8.47
CA LYS A 102 10.41 -16.77 -8.30
C LYS A 102 9.32 -15.83 -8.76
N ARG A 103 9.04 -14.79 -7.97
CA ARG A 103 7.99 -13.81 -8.25
C ARG A 103 8.53 -12.39 -8.21
N LYS A 104 7.83 -11.49 -8.87
CA LYS A 104 8.04 -10.05 -8.79
C LYS A 104 6.89 -9.47 -7.97
N LEU A 105 7.23 -8.76 -6.91
CA LEU A 105 6.31 -7.88 -6.21
C LEU A 105 6.53 -6.47 -6.75
N ILE A 106 5.45 -5.82 -7.17
CA ILE A 106 5.46 -4.50 -7.77
C ILE A 106 4.60 -3.61 -6.90
N LEU A 107 5.13 -2.47 -6.48
CA LEU A 107 4.34 -1.38 -5.92
C LEU A 107 4.23 -0.29 -6.99
N ALA A 108 3.00 0.07 -7.35
CA ALA A 108 2.72 1.13 -8.30
C ALA A 108 1.72 2.12 -7.71
N TYR A 109 1.79 3.36 -8.17
CA TYR A 109 0.76 4.35 -7.91
C TYR A 109 0.30 5.01 -9.20
N SER A 110 -0.87 5.64 -9.18
CA SER A 110 -1.35 6.54 -10.22
C SER A 110 -2.07 7.72 -9.56
N THR A 111 -2.07 8.89 -10.20
CA THR A 111 -2.89 10.03 -9.75
C THR A 111 -4.36 9.87 -10.13
N GLN A 112 -4.69 8.83 -10.91
CA GLN A 112 -6.05 8.57 -11.40
C GLN A 112 -6.38 7.09 -11.34
N LYS A 113 -7.66 6.78 -11.04
CA LYS A 113 -8.22 5.45 -11.28
C LYS A 113 -8.68 5.33 -12.72
N SER A 114 -8.50 4.15 -13.29
CA SER A 114 -9.09 3.80 -14.56
C SER A 114 -10.59 3.52 -14.40
N PRO A 115 -11.45 3.97 -15.34
CA PRO A 115 -12.88 3.64 -15.31
C PRO A 115 -13.16 2.15 -15.55
N SER A 116 -12.19 1.41 -16.09
CA SER A 116 -12.26 -0.04 -16.27
C SER A 116 -10.86 -0.67 -16.20
N PRO A 117 -10.74 -1.96 -15.82
CA PRO A 117 -9.43 -2.61 -15.76
C PRO A 117 -8.74 -2.62 -17.13
N GLN A 118 -7.58 -1.97 -17.24
CA GLN A 118 -6.82 -1.86 -18.49
C GLN A 118 -6.01 -3.13 -18.81
N ILE A 119 -5.72 -3.96 -17.79
CA ILE A 119 -5.10 -5.28 -17.92
C ILE A 119 -6.04 -6.33 -17.32
N PRO A 120 -6.39 -7.40 -18.05
CA PRO A 120 -7.15 -8.52 -17.49
C PRO A 120 -6.35 -9.24 -16.41
N THR A 121 -6.93 -9.34 -15.21
CA THR A 121 -6.38 -10.13 -14.09
C THR A 121 -7.43 -11.16 -13.64
N PRO A 122 -7.69 -12.22 -14.45
CA PRO A 122 -8.76 -13.17 -14.20
C PRO A 122 -8.56 -14.00 -12.92
N LYS A 123 -7.31 -14.18 -12.48
CA LYS A 123 -6.95 -14.95 -11.28
C LYS A 123 -6.92 -14.14 -9.99
N SER A 124 -6.94 -12.80 -10.09
CA SER A 124 -7.03 -11.92 -8.94
C SER A 124 -8.48 -11.62 -8.58
N ILE A 125 -8.76 -11.59 -7.26
CA ILE A 125 -10.02 -11.08 -6.72
C ILE A 125 -10.14 -9.60 -7.06
N ASN A 126 -9.12 -8.82 -6.69
CA ASN A 126 -9.05 -7.39 -6.96
C ASN A 126 -8.66 -7.17 -8.43
N LYS A 127 -9.19 -6.10 -9.04
CA LYS A 127 -8.86 -5.71 -10.41
C LYS A 127 -7.84 -4.60 -10.41
N LEU A 128 -7.13 -4.46 -11.53
CA LEU A 128 -6.22 -3.34 -11.71
C LEU A 128 -7.07 -2.09 -11.87
N GLU A 129 -7.05 -1.21 -10.87
CA GLU A 129 -7.85 0.03 -10.87
C GLU A 129 -7.00 1.25 -11.21
N LEU A 130 -5.67 1.15 -11.23
CA LEU A 130 -4.80 2.27 -11.59
C LEU A 130 -4.92 2.60 -13.08
N ASP A 131 -4.97 3.90 -13.42
CA ASP A 131 -4.80 4.33 -14.82
C ASP A 131 -3.33 4.27 -15.20
N LEU A 132 -2.99 3.33 -16.09
CA LEU A 132 -1.64 3.06 -16.58
C LEU A 132 -1.05 4.20 -17.40
N SER A 133 -1.88 5.11 -17.92
CA SER A 133 -1.38 6.30 -18.62
C SER A 133 -0.73 7.33 -17.68
N ALA A 134 -1.13 7.29 -16.40
CA ALA A 134 -0.63 8.14 -15.32
C ALA A 134 0.09 7.35 -14.21
N ALA A 135 0.27 6.04 -14.39
CA ALA A 135 0.88 5.19 -13.38
C ALA A 135 2.41 5.26 -13.39
N GLU A 136 2.99 5.13 -12.21
CA GLU A 136 4.42 4.98 -11.97
C GLU A 136 4.69 3.80 -11.04
N ILE A 137 5.72 3.01 -11.35
CA ILE A 137 6.20 1.97 -10.44
C ILE A 137 7.15 2.61 -9.43
N VAL A 138 6.77 2.51 -8.16
CA VAL A 138 7.60 2.90 -7.02
C VAL A 138 8.74 1.91 -6.83
N GLY A 139 8.45 0.62 -6.92
CA GLY A 139 9.45 -0.44 -6.70
C GLY A 139 9.09 -1.76 -7.35
N ILE A 140 10.14 -2.50 -7.74
CA ILE A 140 10.05 -3.89 -8.18
C ILE A 140 10.99 -4.71 -7.30
N TYR A 141 10.42 -5.67 -6.58
CA TYR A 141 11.11 -6.50 -5.61
C TYR A 141 11.11 -7.95 -6.06
N ASN A 142 12.28 -8.59 -5.98
CA ASN A 142 12.41 -10.02 -6.26
C ASN A 142 11.98 -10.81 -5.02
N VAL A 143 10.85 -11.49 -5.12
CA VAL A 143 10.39 -12.43 -4.11
C VAL A 143 10.96 -13.80 -4.48
N SER A 144 11.93 -14.24 -3.68
CA SER A 144 12.54 -15.56 -3.83
C SER A 144 11.51 -16.67 -3.67
N ASP A 145 11.80 -17.82 -4.26
CA ASP A 145 11.10 -19.04 -3.91
C ASP A 145 11.40 -19.37 -2.45
N PHE A 146 10.34 -19.50 -1.67
CA PHE A 146 10.43 -20.08 -0.33
C PHE A 146 9.31 -21.11 -0.26
N GLY A 147 9.73 -22.37 -0.20
CA GLY A 147 8.85 -23.46 0.18
C GLY A 147 9.00 -23.68 1.68
N MET A 148 7.90 -23.91 2.38
CA MET A 148 7.99 -24.68 3.63
C MET A 148 7.09 -25.89 3.50
N GLU A 149 7.48 -26.96 4.17
CA GLU A 149 6.72 -28.20 4.17
C GLU A 149 5.32 -27.97 4.75
N ALA A 150 4.36 -28.74 4.24
CA ALA A 150 3.02 -28.74 4.77
C ALA A 150 3.05 -29.11 6.26
N GLN A 151 2.38 -28.35 7.11
CA GLN A 151 2.20 -28.68 8.51
C GLN A 151 1.58 -30.09 8.64
N ASP A 152 2.18 -30.91 9.50
CA ASP A 152 1.64 -32.22 9.84
C ASP A 152 0.23 -32.10 10.43
N LYS A 153 -0.59 -33.11 10.14
CA LYS A 153 -1.96 -33.16 10.63
C LYS A 153 -1.99 -33.27 12.16
N THR A 154 -2.54 -32.26 12.83
CA THR A 154 -2.71 -32.26 14.28
C THR A 154 -4.12 -32.71 14.70
N ARG A 155 -4.33 -32.97 15.99
CA ARG A 155 -5.67 -33.27 16.57
C ARG A 155 -6.68 -32.13 16.38
N ILE A 156 -6.21 -30.89 16.21
CA ILE A 156 -7.03 -29.69 15.98
C ILE A 156 -7.32 -29.52 14.48
N GLY A 157 -6.72 -30.35 13.62
CA GLY A 157 -6.80 -30.30 12.16
C GLY A 157 -5.48 -29.88 11.51
N ALA A 158 -5.47 -29.89 10.18
CA ALA A 158 -4.50 -29.18 9.35
C ALA A 158 -5.29 -28.15 8.53
N GLY A 159 -4.98 -26.86 8.71
CA GLY A 159 -5.43 -25.82 7.79
C GLY A 159 -4.67 -25.90 6.47
N ASN A 160 -4.92 -24.98 5.52
CA ASN A 160 -4.01 -24.79 4.39
C ASN A 160 -2.63 -24.42 4.97
N PRO A 161 -1.63 -25.30 4.87
CA PRO A 161 -0.36 -25.11 5.57
C PRO A 161 0.60 -24.19 4.81
N ALA A 162 0.21 -23.68 3.64
CA ALA A 162 1.04 -22.79 2.85
C ALA A 162 1.37 -21.56 3.71
N PRO A 163 2.63 -21.40 4.15
CA PRO A 163 2.98 -20.29 5.00
C PRO A 163 2.86 -18.99 4.22
N ARG A 164 2.68 -17.92 4.97
CA ARG A 164 2.53 -16.58 4.43
C ARG A 164 3.67 -15.72 4.90
N VAL A 165 4.12 -14.85 4.03
CA VAL A 165 5.13 -13.84 4.35
C VAL A 165 4.52 -12.46 4.23
N LYS A 166 5.08 -11.53 5.00
CA LYS A 166 4.90 -10.09 4.84
C LYS A 166 6.17 -9.51 4.25
N TRP A 167 6.02 -8.55 3.36
CA TRP A 167 7.12 -7.76 2.82
C TRP A 167 6.86 -6.31 3.14
N GLU A 168 7.82 -5.71 3.82
CA GLU A 168 7.79 -4.31 4.21
C GLU A 168 8.78 -3.57 3.32
N PHE A 169 8.36 -2.45 2.75
CA PHE A 169 9.24 -1.59 2.00
C PHE A 169 8.94 -0.14 2.32
N ASP A 170 10.03 0.59 2.56
CA ASP A 170 10.00 1.98 2.92
C ASP A 170 10.07 2.84 1.67
N ILE A 171 9.18 3.82 1.59
CA ILE A 171 9.21 4.83 0.54
C ILE A 171 9.42 6.20 1.19
N ASN A 172 10.19 7.04 0.51
CA ASN A 172 10.31 8.44 0.85
C ASN A 172 9.37 9.23 -0.06
N LEU A 173 8.50 10.03 0.52
CA LEU A 173 7.73 11.02 -0.23
C LEU A 173 8.67 12.17 -0.59
N ASP A 174 8.73 12.51 -1.87
CA ASP A 174 9.62 13.55 -2.36
C ASP A 174 9.02 14.93 -2.11
N ASN A 175 9.53 15.63 -1.09
CA ASN A 175 9.11 17.00 -0.75
C ASN A 175 9.38 18.04 -1.84
N SER A 176 10.11 17.72 -2.91
CA SER A 176 10.23 18.60 -4.07
C SER A 176 9.12 18.39 -5.10
N THR A 177 8.51 17.20 -5.12
CA THR A 177 7.49 16.80 -6.09
C THR A 177 6.08 16.91 -5.50
N VAL A 178 5.89 16.48 -4.25
CA VAL A 178 4.57 16.47 -3.60
C VAL A 178 3.94 17.87 -3.50
N PRO A 179 4.66 18.95 -3.14
CA PRO A 179 4.09 20.29 -3.18
C PRO A 179 3.66 20.74 -4.58
N VAL A 180 4.37 20.31 -5.63
CA VAL A 180 3.97 20.60 -7.02
C VAL A 180 2.68 19.85 -7.36
N MET A 181 2.57 18.58 -6.95
CA MET A 181 1.36 17.78 -7.12
C MET A 181 0.16 18.44 -6.43
N MET A 182 0.29 18.85 -5.17
CA MET A 182 -0.75 19.57 -4.43
C MET A 182 -1.19 20.86 -5.14
N ASN A 183 -0.23 21.70 -5.55
CA ASN A 183 -0.52 22.96 -6.24
C ASN A 183 -1.17 22.78 -7.63
N SER A 184 -0.99 21.61 -8.25
CA SER A 184 -1.57 21.26 -9.55
C SER A 184 -2.93 20.57 -9.49
N GLY A 185 -3.48 20.35 -8.28
CA GLY A 185 -4.72 19.58 -8.10
C GLY A 185 -4.54 18.07 -8.33
N GLN A 186 -3.31 17.56 -8.19
CA GLN A 186 -2.96 16.14 -8.24
C GLN A 186 -2.52 15.67 -6.84
N ASP A 187 -3.20 16.18 -5.81
CA ASP A 187 -2.91 15.95 -4.40
C ASP A 187 -3.27 14.52 -3.96
N THR A 188 -3.96 13.74 -4.77
CA THR A 188 -4.34 12.35 -4.43
C THR A 188 -3.61 11.35 -5.32
N ILE A 189 -3.08 10.30 -4.70
CA ILE A 189 -2.57 9.11 -5.38
C ILE A 189 -3.33 7.86 -4.94
N TYR A 190 -3.40 6.91 -5.86
CA TYR A 190 -3.95 5.58 -5.66
C TYR A 190 -2.80 4.58 -5.77
N VAL A 191 -2.61 3.75 -4.75
CA VAL A 191 -1.50 2.80 -4.65
C VAL A 191 -2.04 1.39 -4.74
N GLN A 192 -1.34 0.52 -5.49
CA GLN A 192 -1.71 -0.89 -5.60
C GLN A 192 -0.45 -1.75 -5.71
N ALA A 193 -0.46 -2.87 -4.99
CA ALA A 193 0.57 -3.90 -5.09
C ALA A 193 0.13 -5.02 -6.06
N ALA A 194 1.10 -5.53 -6.82
CA ALA A 194 0.92 -6.64 -7.73
C ALA A 194 2.00 -7.71 -7.53
N LEU A 195 1.60 -8.98 -7.47
CA LEU A 195 2.49 -10.13 -7.40
C LEU A 195 2.30 -11.00 -8.64
N LEU A 196 3.39 -11.34 -9.33
CA LEU A 196 3.36 -12.13 -10.56
C LEU A 196 4.59 -13.04 -10.64
N PRO A 197 4.50 -14.24 -11.25
CA PRO A 197 5.67 -15.04 -11.60
C PRO A 197 6.68 -14.22 -12.43
N SER A 198 7.98 -14.42 -12.18
CA SER A 198 9.02 -13.61 -12.82
C SER A 198 9.09 -13.82 -14.35
N ASP A 199 8.90 -15.06 -14.79
CA ASP A 199 8.83 -15.44 -16.20
C ASP A 199 7.63 -14.82 -16.93
N GLU A 200 6.50 -14.71 -16.24
CA GLU A 200 5.31 -14.05 -16.77
C GLU A 200 5.49 -12.53 -16.85
N PHE A 201 6.12 -11.92 -15.84
CA PHE A 201 6.48 -10.50 -15.88
C PHE A 201 7.38 -10.18 -17.09
N GLU A 202 8.42 -10.98 -17.30
CA GLU A 202 9.39 -10.80 -18.37
C GLU A 202 8.79 -11.05 -19.76
N SER A 203 7.76 -11.90 -19.85
CA SER A 203 7.05 -12.22 -21.10
C SER A 203 5.78 -11.40 -21.33
N GLY A 204 5.48 -10.41 -20.47
CA GLY A 204 4.30 -9.54 -20.60
C GLY A 204 2.97 -10.26 -20.40
N LYS A 205 2.96 -11.38 -19.68
CA LYS A 205 1.74 -12.15 -19.36
C LYS A 205 1.27 -11.78 -17.97
N TYR A 206 0.01 -11.36 -17.85
CA TYR A 206 -0.53 -10.83 -16.60
C TYR A 206 -1.73 -11.62 -16.07
N ASP A 207 -2.07 -12.74 -16.69
CA ASP A 207 -3.26 -13.54 -16.34
C ASP A 207 -3.20 -14.06 -14.90
N ASN A 208 -2.00 -14.38 -14.40
CA ASN A 208 -1.75 -14.86 -13.04
C ASN A 208 -1.27 -13.75 -12.10
N MET A 209 -1.42 -12.48 -12.48
CA MET A 209 -1.15 -11.36 -11.59
C MET A 209 -2.17 -11.38 -10.45
N ILE A 210 -1.68 -11.31 -9.22
CA ILE A 210 -2.49 -11.18 -8.01
C ILE A 210 -2.33 -9.75 -7.48
N LEU A 211 -3.45 -9.09 -7.20
CA LEU A 211 -3.47 -7.68 -6.80
C LEU A 211 -3.92 -7.53 -5.34
N SER A 212 -3.41 -6.49 -4.69
CA SER A 212 -4.04 -5.93 -3.49
C SER A 212 -5.27 -5.11 -3.84
N GLU A 213 -6.01 -4.73 -2.82
CA GLU A 213 -6.86 -3.55 -2.80
C GLU A 213 -6.08 -2.29 -3.24
N VAL A 214 -6.84 -1.22 -3.51
CA VAL A 214 -6.27 0.07 -3.83
C VAL A 214 -6.41 0.99 -2.65
N ASP A 215 -5.26 1.45 -2.17
CA ASP A 215 -5.20 2.43 -1.11
C ASP A 215 -5.11 3.84 -1.70
N THR A 216 -5.67 4.80 -0.99
CA THR A 216 -5.81 6.20 -1.40
C THR A 216 -5.07 7.08 -0.42
N ILE A 217 -4.08 7.80 -0.93
CA ILE A 217 -3.27 8.73 -0.14
C ILE A 217 -3.51 10.13 -0.68
N GLN A 218 -4.08 10.99 0.14
CA GLN A 218 -4.24 12.41 -0.16
C GLN A 218 -3.15 13.23 0.55
N PHE A 219 -2.49 14.13 -0.16
CA PHE A 219 -1.53 15.07 0.40
C PHE A 219 -2.24 16.37 0.76
N VAL A 220 -2.08 16.83 2.00
CA VAL A 220 -2.71 18.06 2.48
C VAL A 220 -1.64 19.02 3.03
N PRO A 221 -1.78 20.34 2.81
CA PRO A 221 -0.79 21.30 3.28
C PRO A 221 -0.98 21.61 4.78
N ASN A 222 0.10 21.52 5.55
CA ASN A 222 0.27 22.01 6.93
C ASN A 222 -0.60 21.37 8.04
N GLU A 223 -1.88 21.07 7.80
CA GLU A 223 -2.81 20.56 8.82
C GLU A 223 -3.77 19.50 8.28
N CYS A 224 -4.30 18.66 9.17
CA CYS A 224 -5.35 17.72 8.83
C CYS A 224 -6.64 18.46 8.44
N PRO A 225 -7.39 17.99 7.43
CA PRO A 225 -8.70 18.54 7.13
C PRO A 225 -9.68 18.25 8.28
N ASP A 226 -10.63 19.15 8.53
CA ASP A 226 -11.67 18.95 9.56
C ASP A 226 -12.47 17.67 9.34
N THR A 227 -12.70 17.32 8.07
CA THR A 227 -13.47 16.14 7.68
C THR A 227 -12.87 15.40 6.50
N MET A 228 -12.99 14.08 6.53
CA MET A 228 -12.72 13.18 5.41
C MET A 228 -13.93 12.26 5.24
N ASP A 229 -14.44 12.14 4.01
CA ASP A 229 -15.62 11.33 3.68
C ASP A 229 -16.87 11.65 4.51
N GLY A 230 -17.02 12.92 4.90
CA GLY A 230 -18.13 13.39 5.72
C GLY A 230 -18.01 13.04 7.21
N GLU A 231 -16.86 12.52 7.64
CA GLU A 231 -16.57 12.20 9.04
C GLU A 231 -15.47 13.11 9.59
N ARG A 232 -15.51 13.40 10.90
CA ARG A 232 -14.40 14.10 11.57
C ARG A 232 -13.12 13.28 11.48
N VAL A 233 -12.01 13.95 11.27
CA VAL A 233 -10.70 13.30 11.20
C VAL A 233 -10.17 12.98 12.60
N THR A 234 -9.46 11.85 12.70
CA THR A 234 -8.53 11.55 13.79
C THR A 234 -7.11 11.78 13.29
N GLU A 235 -6.36 12.60 14.01
CA GLU A 235 -4.95 12.92 13.72
C GLU A 235 -4.00 12.02 14.50
N PHE A 236 -2.92 11.60 13.84
CA PHE A 236 -1.79 10.91 14.44
C PHE A 236 -0.50 11.65 14.07
N ASN A 237 0.19 12.18 15.08
CA ASN A 237 1.44 12.91 14.91
C ASN A 237 2.58 12.01 15.38
N LEU A 238 3.40 11.52 14.45
CA LEU A 238 4.42 10.52 14.74
C LEU A 238 5.79 11.16 14.64
N ASP A 239 6.50 11.15 15.77
CA ASP A 239 7.83 11.73 15.89
C ASP A 239 8.93 10.80 15.34
N GLU A 240 10.19 11.19 15.52
CA GLU A 240 11.38 10.43 15.07
C GLU A 240 11.46 8.99 15.62
N GLN A 241 10.61 8.61 16.59
CA GLN A 241 10.57 7.25 17.16
C GLN A 241 9.27 6.50 16.80
N GLY A 242 8.42 7.06 15.94
CA GLY A 242 7.12 6.48 15.59
C GLY A 242 6.13 6.47 16.76
N VAL A 243 6.34 7.33 17.77
CA VAL A 243 5.45 7.45 18.93
C VAL A 243 4.46 8.58 18.67
N ASN A 244 3.19 8.34 18.99
CA ASN A 244 2.15 9.37 18.86
C ASN A 244 2.41 10.47 19.89
N LYS A 245 2.72 11.68 19.44
CA LYS A 245 2.70 12.86 20.29
C LYS A 245 1.25 13.17 20.61
N SER A 246 0.76 12.67 21.74
CA SER A 246 -0.48 13.15 22.33
C SER A 246 -0.30 14.64 22.63
N GLY A 247 -0.89 15.50 21.80
CA GLY A 247 -1.06 16.92 22.08
C GLY A 247 -2.07 17.08 23.20
N ASP A 248 -1.64 16.87 24.44
CA ASP A 248 -2.40 17.23 25.63
C ASP A 248 -1.53 18.19 26.47
N GLU A 249 -1.22 19.35 25.89
CA GLU A 249 -0.85 20.54 26.67
C GLU A 249 -2.13 21.18 27.24
N SER A 250 -2.85 20.40 28.05
CA SER A 250 -3.90 20.90 28.93
C SER A 250 -3.26 21.21 30.28
N ASP A 251 -2.75 22.43 30.40
CA ASP A 251 -2.72 23.26 31.61
C ASP A 251 -2.50 22.52 32.95
N GLY A 252 -1.24 22.13 33.20
CA GLY A 252 -0.78 21.59 34.47
C GLY A 252 -0.76 22.67 35.56
N GLY A 253 -1.92 22.85 36.21
CA GLY A 253 -2.13 23.77 37.30
C GLY A 253 -1.07 23.70 38.40
N SER A 254 -0.65 24.89 38.82
CA SER A 254 0.06 25.23 40.06
C SER A 254 -0.25 24.28 41.23
N GLY A 255 0.63 23.31 41.45
CA GLY A 255 0.75 22.58 42.71
C GLY A 255 1.48 23.42 43.74
N THR A 256 0.78 24.35 44.41
CA THR A 256 1.27 24.95 45.65
C THR A 256 1.43 23.86 46.70
N THR A 257 2.68 23.57 47.04
CA THR A 257 3.09 22.92 48.27
C THR A 257 2.60 23.73 49.47
N ASN A 258 1.91 23.09 50.41
CA ASN A 258 1.96 23.44 51.83
C ASN A 258 1.53 22.22 52.64
N GLY A 259 2.52 21.37 52.94
CA GLY A 259 2.45 20.46 54.07
C GLY A 259 3.23 21.09 55.22
N ASP A 260 2.53 21.72 56.16
CA ASP A 260 3.09 22.05 57.47
C ASP A 260 2.64 20.99 58.46
N GLY A 261 3.59 20.16 58.88
CA GLY A 261 3.49 19.37 60.08
C GLY A 261 4.15 20.10 61.24
N LYS A 262 3.36 20.44 62.26
CA LYS A 262 3.65 20.20 63.69
C LYS A 262 2.42 20.48 64.55
#